data_AF-G4V567-F1
#
_entry.id   AF-G4V567-F1
#
_cell.length_a   1.000
_cell.length_b   1.000
_cell.length_c   1.000
_cell.angle_alpha   90.00
_cell.angle_beta   90.00
_cell.angle_gamma   90.00
#
_symmetry.space_group_name_H-M   'P 1'
#
loop_
_entity.id
_entity.type
_entity.pdbx_description
1 polymer ?
#
loop_
_entity_poly.entity_id
_entity_poly.type
_entity_poly.pdbx_seq_one_letter_code
_entity_poly.pdbx_strand_id
1 'polypeptide(L)' 'TSVHWHGILLPTNMDGVPGLSFKGIEPGGMFVYQFTLRQHGTFWYHS' A
#
# COMPACT_ATOMS: atom_id res chain seq x y z
N THR A 1 -5.72 5.47 -8.99
CA THR A 1 -4.87 5.94 -7.86
C THR A 1 -4.42 4.76 -7.03
N SER A 2 -3.36 4.91 -6.26
CA SER A 2 -2.86 3.90 -5.32
C SER A 2 -2.15 4.59 -4.15
N VAL A 3 -1.81 3.84 -3.10
CA VAL A 3 -0.95 4.30 -2.00
C VAL A 3 0.14 3.26 -1.76
N HIS A 4 1.39 3.63 -2.01
CA HIS A 4 2.55 2.86 -1.61
C HIS A 4 3.03 3.25 -0.21
N TRP A 5 3.42 2.27 0.61
CA TRP A 5 3.88 2.46 1.98
C TRP A 5 5.40 2.37 2.04
N HIS A 6 6.05 3.48 1.71
CA HIS A 6 7.48 3.53 1.48
C HIS A 6 8.29 3.13 2.72
N GLY A 7 9.02 2.04 2.58
CA GLY A 7 9.89 1.48 3.61
C GLY A 7 9.19 0.58 4.62
N ILE A 8 7.87 0.35 4.53
CA ILE A 8 7.13 -0.54 5.44
C ILE A 8 7.19 -1.99 4.94
N LEU A 9 7.57 -2.92 5.82
CA LEU A 9 7.52 -4.35 5.58
C LEU A 9 6.10 -4.87 5.78
N LEU A 10 5.43 -5.21 4.68
CA LEU A 10 4.04 -5.68 4.64
C LEU A 10 3.85 -6.80 3.59
N PRO A 11 2.71 -7.51 3.60
CA PRO A 11 2.37 -8.45 2.53
C PRO A 11 2.30 -7.75 1.17
N THR A 12 2.83 -8.38 0.11
CA THR A 12 2.94 -7.76 -1.22
C THR A 12 1.61 -7.21 -1.75
N ASN A 13 0.48 -7.85 -1.47
CA ASN A 13 -0.84 -7.37 -1.88
C ASN A 13 -1.32 -6.08 -1.19
N MET A 14 -0.58 -5.58 -0.19
CA MET A 14 -0.84 -4.33 0.51
C MET A 14 0.17 -3.22 0.14
N ASP A 15 1.10 -3.50 -0.79
CA ASP A 15 2.18 -2.58 -1.14
C ASP A 15 1.75 -1.42 -2.04
N GLY A 16 0.57 -1.52 -2.64
CA GLY A 16 -0.01 -0.43 -3.41
C GLY A 16 0.68 -0.12 -4.74
N VAL A 17 1.41 -1.07 -5.31
CA VAL A 17 1.96 -1.04 -6.68
C VAL A 17 0.97 -1.68 -7.66
N PRO A 18 0.28 -0.92 -8.54
CA PRO A 18 -0.64 -1.47 -9.52
C PRO A 18 0.06 -2.42 -10.49
N GLY A 19 -0.61 -3.51 -10.89
CA GLY A 19 -0.06 -4.55 -11.77
C GLY A 19 0.85 -5.57 -11.08
N LEU A 20 1.29 -5.30 -9.84
CA LEU A 20 2.02 -6.25 -9.00
C LEU A 20 1.19 -6.67 -7.78
N SER A 21 0.79 -5.70 -6.96
CA SER A 21 0.10 -5.94 -5.69
C SER A 21 -1.42 -6.01 -5.82
N PHE A 22 -2.00 -5.25 -6.76
CA PHE A 22 -3.43 -5.18 -7.07
C PHE A 22 -3.66 -4.47 -8.41
N LYS A 23 -4.92 -4.32 -8.84
CA LYS A 23 -5.27 -3.69 -10.13
C LYS A 23 -5.24 -2.16 -10.15
N GLY A 24 -5.07 -1.50 -9.00
CA GLY A 24 -5.28 -0.06 -8.86
C GLY A 24 -6.67 0.28 -8.33
N ILE A 25 -6.83 1.50 -7.81
CA ILE A 25 -8.12 2.04 -7.35
C ILE A 25 -8.71 2.89 -8.48
N GLU A 26 -9.85 2.45 -9.00
CA GLU A 26 -10.64 3.17 -9.99
C GLU A 26 -11.20 4.49 -9.43
N PRO A 27 -11.54 5.47 -10.28
CA PRO A 27 -12.23 6.68 -9.84
C PRO A 27 -13.51 6.37 -9.06
N GLY A 28 -13.64 6.92 -7.85
CA GLY A 28 -14.75 6.63 -6.93
C GLY A 28 -14.71 5.24 -6.28
N GLY A 29 -13.71 4.41 -6.63
CA GLY A 29 -13.46 3.11 -6.01
C GLY A 29 -12.81 3.22 -4.64
N MET A 30 -12.69 2.07 -3.97
CA MET A 30 -12.11 1.96 -2.64
C MET A 30 -11.20 0.73 -2.55
N PHE A 31 -10.11 0.86 -1.80
CA PHE A 31 -9.26 -0.26 -1.42
C PHE A 31 -8.88 -0.13 0.05
N VAL A 32 -9.00 -1.22 0.81
CA VAL A 32 -8.68 -1.25 2.24
C VAL A 32 -7.27 -1.82 2.42
N TYR A 33 -6.34 -0.97 2.85
CA TYR A 33 -5.02 -1.40 3.26
C TYR A 33 -5.05 -1.91 4.70
N GLN A 34 -4.67 -3.17 4.90
CA GLN A 34 -4.63 -3.77 6.24
C GLN A 34 -3.39 -4.67 6.37
N PHE A 35 -2.48 -4.29 7.27
CA PHE A 35 -1.27 -5.05 7.56
C PHE A 35 -0.80 -4.77 9.00
N THR A 36 -0.05 -5.71 9.56
CA THR A 36 0.58 -5.56 10.87
C THR A 36 1.92 -4.84 10.72
N LEU A 37 2.08 -3.70 11.39
CA LEU A 37 3.37 -3.03 11.46
C LEU A 37 4.31 -3.80 12.39
N ARG A 38 5.48 -4.19 11.88
CA ARG A 38 6.48 -5.00 12.60
C ARG A 38 7.84 -4.32 12.78
N GLN A 39 7.92 -3.04 12.46
CA GLN A 39 9.15 -2.25 12.47
C GLN A 39 8.93 -0.91 13.15
N HIS A 40 10.01 -0.31 13.62
CA HIS A 40 10.02 1.01 14.25
C HIS A 40 10.85 1.98 13.40
N GLY A 41 10.46 3.26 13.40
CA GLY A 41 11.16 4.31 12.66
C GLY A 41 10.21 5.29 11.98
N THR A 42 10.77 6.13 11.12
CA THR A 42 10.01 7.10 10.32
C THR A 42 9.82 6.55 8.92
N PHE A 43 8.56 6.44 8.50
CA PHE A 43 8.15 5.98 7.18
C PHE A 43 7.13 6.97 6.60
N TRP A 44 6.72 6.75 5.36
CA TRP A 44 5.80 7.66 4.67
C TRP A 44 4.99 6.90 3.63
N TYR A 45 3.97 7.55 3.09
CA TYR A 45 3.15 7.01 2.02
C TYR A 45 3.03 8.01 0.88
N HIS A 46 2.85 7.51 -0.33
CA HIS A 46 2.63 8.34 -1.52
C HIS A 46 1.81 7.60 -2.58
N SER A 47 1.26 8.36 -3.53
CA SER A 47 0.63 7.78 -4.71
C SER A 47 1.63 7.32 -5.75
#